data_AF-A0AAN0LE54-F1
#
_entry.id   AF-A0AAN0LE54-F1
#
_cell.length_a   1.000
_cell.length_b   1.000
_cell.length_c   1.000
_cell.angle_alpha   90.00
_cell.angle_beta   90.00
_cell.angle_gamma   90.00
#
_symmetry.space_group_name_H-M   'P 1'
#
loop_
_entity.id
_entity.type
_entity.pdbx_description
1 polymer ?
#
loop_
_entity_poly.entity_id
_entity_poly.type
_entity_poly.pdbx_seq_one_letter_code
_entity_poly.pdbx_strand_id
1 'polypeptide(L)' 'MTDNFTTASAAAHRCARRLLKQGVPPTVAADGLIAQGLALWAAETGRHEDAAAALVAWTLIRDAA' A
#
# COMPACT_ATOMS: atom_id res chain seq x y z
N MET A 1 -8.70 17.65 -15.85
CA MET A 1 -7.32 17.68 -15.34
C MET A 1 -7.23 16.64 -14.26
N THR A 2 -6.42 15.60 -14.44
CA THR A 2 -6.31 14.50 -13.49
C THR A 2 -5.23 14.86 -12.47
N ASP A 3 -5.57 14.91 -11.19
CA ASP A 3 -4.60 15.23 -10.14
C ASP A 3 -3.63 14.06 -9.88
N ASN A 4 -2.58 14.35 -9.12
CA ASN A 4 -1.54 13.37 -8.77
C ASN A 4 -2.14 12.19 -8.00
N PHE A 5 -3.13 12.45 -7.13
CA PHE A 5 -3.81 11.40 -6.35
C PHE A 5 -4.57 10.42 -7.25
N THR A 6 -5.32 10.93 -8.23
CA THR A 6 -6.06 10.11 -9.19
C THR A 6 -5.12 9.30 -10.06
N THR A 7 -3.98 9.89 -10.46
CA THR A 7 -2.94 9.19 -11.23
C THR A 7 -2.33 8.03 -10.43
N ALA A 8 -1.94 8.29 -9.18
CA ALA A 8 -1.38 7.27 -8.29
C ALA A 8 -2.41 6.15 -8.00
N SER A 9 -3.66 6.52 -7.73
CA SER A 9 -4.75 5.58 -7.45
C SER A 9 -5.01 4.66 -8.65
N ALA A 10 -5.05 5.21 -9.86
CA ALA A 10 -5.22 4.42 -11.08
C ALA A 10 -4.06 3.43 -11.30
N ALA A 11 -2.82 3.84 -11.00
CA ALA A 11 -1.65 2.97 -11.10
C ALA A 11 -1.70 1.84 -10.06
N ALA A 12 -2.01 2.15 -8.80
CA ALA A 12 -2.17 1.16 -7.74
C ALA A 12 -3.25 0.13 -8.09
N HIS A 13 -4.40 0.58 -8.60
CA HIS A 13 -5.49 -0.29 -9.02
C HIS A 13 -5.08 -1.23 -10.18
N ARG A 14 -4.36 -0.73 -11.19
CA ARG A 14 -3.81 -1.58 -12.27
C ARG A 14 -2.85 -2.64 -11.72
N CYS A 15 -1.99 -2.26 -10.77
CA CYS A 15 -1.06 -3.19 -10.14
C CYS A 15 -1.79 -4.27 -9.36
N ALA A 16 -2.74 -3.90 -8.50
CA ALA A 16 -3.56 -4.83 -7.72
C ALA A 16 -4.26 -5.85 -8.61
N ARG A 17 -4.93 -5.40 -9.68
CA ARG A 17 -5.60 -6.29 -10.64
C ARG A 17 -4.65 -7.27 -11.31
N ARG A 18 -3.41 -6.86 -11.59
CA ARG A 18 -2.40 -7.74 -12.19
C ARG A 18 -1.97 -8.82 -11.19
N LEU A 19 -1.73 -8.47 -9.93
CA LEU A 19 -1.36 -9.43 -8.88
C LEU A 19 -2.46 -10.48 -8.66
N LEU A 20 -3.72 -10.05 -8.61
CA LEU A 20 -4.87 -10.95 -8.49
C LEU A 20 -4.97 -11.93 -9.68
N LYS A 21 -4.73 -11.46 -10.91
CA LYS A 21 -4.70 -12.32 -12.10
C LYS A 21 -3.56 -13.34 -12.08
N GLN A 22 -2.49 -13.07 -11.34
CA GLN A 22 -1.36 -13.99 -11.14
C GLN A 22 -1.61 -14.99 -10.00
N GLY A 23 -2.79 -14.96 -9.36
CA GLY A 23 -3.14 -15.84 -8.27
C GLY A 23 -2.62 -15.40 -6.90
N VAL A 24 -2.11 -14.17 -6.77
CA VAL A 24 -1.73 -13.62 -5.47
C VAL A 24 -3.00 -13.42 -4.62
N PRO A 25 -3.05 -13.95 -3.37
CA PRO A 25 -4.19 -13.75 -2.50
C PRO A 25 -4.49 -12.25 -2.28
N PRO A 26 -5.77 -11.82 -2.23
CA PRO A 26 -6.12 -10.41 -2.10
C PRO A 26 -5.50 -9.71 -0.89
N THR A 27 -5.45 -10.40 0.26
CA THR A 27 -4.83 -9.88 1.49
C THR A 27 -3.34 -9.62 1.32
N VAL A 28 -2.62 -10.58 0.73
CA VAL A 28 -1.18 -10.46 0.42
C VAL A 28 -0.90 -9.33 -0.57
N ALA A 29 -1.75 -9.18 -1.59
CA ALA A 29 -1.61 -8.09 -2.55
C ALA A 29 -1.85 -6.71 -1.91
N ALA A 30 -2.83 -6.59 -1.02
CA ALA A 30 -3.10 -5.37 -0.26
C ALA A 30 -1.93 -5.01 0.66
N ASP A 31 -1.43 -5.98 1.42
CA ASP A 31 -0.29 -5.81 2.33
C ASP A 31 0.96 -5.35 1.59
N GLY A 32 1.28 -5.98 0.45
CA GLY A 32 2.43 -5.59 -0.35
C GLY A 32 2.34 -4.16 -0.88
N LEU A 33 1.16 -3.72 -1.33
CA LEU A 33 0.96 -2.35 -1.83
C LEU A 33 1.06 -1.31 -0.71
N ILE A 34 0.48 -1.59 0.46
CA ILE A 34 0.54 -0.69 1.62
C ILE A 34 1.98 -0.58 2.13
N ALA A 35 2.67 -1.71 2.30
CA ALA A 35 4.07 -1.75 2.71
C ALA A 35 4.98 -0.96 1.76
N GLN A 36 4.84 -1.17 0.45
CA GLN A 36 5.65 -0.46 -0.53
C GLN A 36 5.35 1.05 -0.56
N GLY A 37 4.08 1.44 -0.43
CA GLY A 37 3.67 2.84 -0.38
C GLY A 37 4.25 3.58 0.82
N LEU A 38 4.19 2.96 2.01
CA LEU A 38 4.74 3.53 3.24
C LEU A 38 6.28 3.55 3.22
N ALA A 39 6.93 2.54 2.65
CA ALA A 39 8.38 2.53 2.46
C ALA A 39 8.85 3.68 1.57
N LEU A 40 8.17 3.92 0.44
CA LEU A 40 8.48 5.04 -0.45
C LEU A 40 8.26 6.39 0.24
N TRP A 41 7.13 6.56 0.93
CA TRP A 41 6.85 7.79 1.66
C TRP A 41 7.88 8.08 2.76
N ALA A 42 8.28 7.06 3.51
CA ALA A 42 9.31 7.18 4.53
C ALA A 42 10.66 7.59 3.93
N ALA A 43 11.06 6.98 2.81
CA ALA A 43 12.32 7.28 2.14
C ALA A 43 12.38 8.73 1.61
N GLU A 44 11.28 9.24 1.05
CA GLU A 44 11.22 10.59 0.48
C GLU A 44 11.08 11.69 1.54
N THR A 45 10.50 11.38 2.70
CA THR A 45 10.18 12.39 3.73
C THR A 45 11.01 12.29 5.00
N GLY A 46 11.78 11.21 5.17
CA GLY A 46 12.50 10.90 6.41
C GLY A 46 11.60 10.45 7.57
N ARG A 47 10.29 10.30 7.34
CA ARG A 47 9.29 9.95 8.38
C ARG A 47 9.22 8.44 8.65
N HIS A 48 10.34 7.85 9.03
CA HIS A 48 10.45 6.41 9.24
C HIS A 48 9.58 5.91 10.39
N GLU A 49 9.53 6.65 11.50
CA GLU A 49 8.73 6.27 12.68
C GLU A 49 7.22 6.33 12.39
N ASP A 50 6.74 7.38 11.73
CA ASP A 50 5.33 7.51 11.33
C ASP A 50 4.93 6.36 10.40
N ALA A 51 5.79 6.00 9.43
CA ALA A 51 5.51 4.92 8.49
C ALA A 51 5.45 3.55 9.18
N ALA A 52 6.34 3.31 10.15
CA ALA A 52 6.32 2.12 10.98
C ALA A 52 5.05 2.05 11.84
N ALA A 53 4.65 3.16 12.47
CA ALA A 53 3.43 3.23 13.26
C ALA A 53 2.17 2.95 12.41
N ALA A 54 2.11 3.51 11.20
CA ALA A 54 1.03 3.25 10.26
C ALA A 54 0.95 1.78 9.84
N LEU A 55 2.10 1.13 9.60
CA LEU A 55 2.16 -0.31 9.31
C LEU A 55 1.68 -1.16 10.48
N VAL A 56 2.11 -0.85 11.70
CA VAL A 56 1.64 -1.56 12.90
C VAL A 56 0.13 -1.44 13.04
N ALA A 57 -0.42 -0.23 12.93
CA ALA A 57 -1.86 -0.02 13.01
C ALA A 57 -2.64 -0.81 11.95
N TRP A 58 -2.15 -0.85 10.71
CA TRP A 58 -2.72 -1.67 9.65
C TRP A 58 -2.73 -3.16 10.00
N THR A 59 -1.59 -3.71 10.47
CA THR A 59 -1.49 -5.13 10.82
C THR A 59 -2.43 -5.51 11.97
N LEU A 60 -2.57 -4.65 12.99
CA LEU A 60 -3.47 -4.89 14.11
C LEU A 60 -4.94 -4.94 13.67
N ILE A 61 -5.35 -4.05 12.76
CA ILE A 61 -6.72 -4.04 12.23
C ILE A 61 -6.98 -5.27 11.36
N ARG A 62 -6.02 -5.65 10.51
CA ARG A 62 -6.13 -6.81 9.62
C ARG A 62 -6.25 -8.11 10.42
N ASP A 63 -5.43 -8.28 11.46
CA ASP A 63 -5.36 -9.54 12.22
C ASP A 63 -6.51 -9.67 13.24
N ALA A 64 -7.25 -8.59 13.51
CA ALA A 64 -8.45 -8.59 14.36
C ALA A 64 -9.74 -8.97 13.61
N ALA A 65 -9.70 -9.07 12.27
CA ALA A 65 -10.84 -9.38 11.41
C ALA A 65 -10.86 -10.86 10.98
#